data_AF-A0A7D9ET09-F1
#
_entry.id   AF-A0A7D9ET09-F1
#
_cell.length_a   1.000
_cell.length_b   1.000
_cell.length_c   1.000
_cell.angle_alpha   90.00
_cell.angle_beta   90.00
_cell.angle_gamma   90.00
#
_symmetry.space_group_name_H-M   'P 1'
#
loop_
_entity.id
_entity.type
_entity.pdbx_description
1 polymer ?
#
loop_
_entity_poly.entity_id
_entity_poly.type
_entity_poly.pdbx_seq_one_letter_code
_entity_poly.pdbx_strand_id
1 'polypeptide(L)'
;MECLHGKPAANSTTSNGSFWFCGQNPSCNFFCTEDEGYMYEKAITAWRCTEQPHPRCDGHHKLAKMCVVKNLMNVNYGRPFFVCGGKAKPCSFWMWGDLQPLAKPECRHGLPCAIRKVKKEGLNKDRLFFCCPNDKESTCRFFEWAPDEELGFFQTVNFSKEPLEKQS
;
A
#
# COMPACT_ATOMS: atom_id res chain seq x y z
N MET A 1 16.36 3.51 3.85
CA MET A 1 15.63 2.47 3.11
C MET A 1 16.37 1.14 3.13
N GLU A 2 15.65 0.05 3.37
CA GLU A 2 16.19 -1.31 3.38
C GLU A 2 15.51 -2.17 2.32
N CYS A 3 16.25 -3.14 1.77
CA CYS A 3 15.68 -4.10 0.85
C CYS A 3 14.92 -5.23 1.60
N LEU A 4 14.22 -6.07 0.84
CA LEU A 4 13.34 -7.13 1.35
C LEU A 4 14.02 -8.11 2.31
N HIS A 5 15.34 -8.32 2.19
CA HIS A 5 16.12 -9.20 3.05
C HIS A 5 16.89 -8.46 4.16
N GLY A 6 16.44 -7.26 4.56
CA GLY A 6 16.96 -6.58 5.75
C GLY A 6 18.34 -5.95 5.59
N LYS A 7 18.78 -5.68 4.36
CA LYS A 7 20.07 -5.00 4.11
C LYS A 7 19.87 -3.57 3.60
N PRO A 8 20.80 -2.65 3.91
CA PRO A 8 20.75 -1.29 3.38
C PRO A 8 20.70 -1.28 1.85
N ALA A 9 19.80 -0.47 1.29
CA ALA A 9 19.73 -0.24 -0.13
C ALA A 9 20.81 0.75 -0.59
N ALA A 10 21.30 0.56 -1.81
CA ALA A 10 22.08 1.58 -2.51
C ALA A 10 21.13 2.62 -3.10
N ASN A 11 21.57 3.88 -3.19
CA ASN A 11 20.83 4.98 -3.80
C ASN A 11 21.54 5.43 -5.10
N SER A 12 20.76 5.89 -6.08
CA SER A 12 21.26 6.57 -7.27
C SER A 12 20.29 7.69 -7.65
N THR A 13 20.83 8.76 -8.24
CA THR A 13 20.07 9.94 -8.65
C THR A 13 20.28 10.20 -10.13
N THR A 14 19.19 10.49 -10.83
CA THR A 14 19.18 10.86 -12.26
C THR A 14 18.42 12.17 -12.43
N SER A 15 18.34 12.67 -13.67
CA SER A 15 17.46 13.80 -14.01
C SER A 15 15.98 13.54 -13.69
N ASN A 16 15.57 12.28 -13.59
CA ASN A 16 14.20 11.87 -13.33
C ASN A 16 13.93 11.61 -11.83
N GLY A 17 14.88 11.94 -10.96
CA GLY A 17 14.78 11.76 -9.51
C GLY A 17 15.68 10.65 -8.95
N SER A 18 15.55 10.42 -7.65
CA SER A 18 16.30 9.42 -6.89
C SER A 18 15.56 8.07 -6.82
N PHE A 19 16.34 7.00 -6.77
CA PHE A 19 15.83 5.65 -6.56
C PHE A 19 16.79 4.81 -5.73
N TRP A 20 16.25 3.77 -5.11
CA TRP A 20 16.97 2.80 -4.29
C TRP A 20 16.87 1.41 -4.90
N PHE A 21 17.95 0.65 -4.78
CA PHE A 21 18.04 -0.72 -5.27
C PHE A 21 18.93 -1.57 -4.36
N CYS A 22 18.81 -2.89 -4.45
CA CYS A 22 19.70 -3.77 -3.69
C CYS A 22 21.06 -3.86 -4.38
N GLY A 23 22.09 -3.24 -3.81
CA GLY A 23 23.47 -3.34 -4.32
C GLY A 23 24.20 -4.62 -3.91
N GLN A 24 23.64 -5.42 -2.99
CA GLN A 24 24.33 -6.58 -2.39
C GLN A 24 23.91 -7.91 -2.99
N ASN A 25 22.68 -8.04 -3.47
CA ASN A 25 22.14 -9.28 -4.01
C ASN A 25 21.31 -9.00 -5.27
N PRO A 26 21.83 -9.32 -6.48
CA PRO A 26 21.11 -9.14 -7.74
C PRO A 26 19.77 -9.89 -7.81
N SER A 27 19.59 -10.94 -7.00
CA SER A 27 18.33 -11.71 -6.95
C SER A 27 17.27 -11.08 -6.05
N CYS A 28 17.60 -10.07 -5.24
CA CYS A 28 16.68 -9.43 -4.30
C CYS A 28 15.48 -8.76 -5.00
N ASN A 29 15.64 -8.31 -6.25
CA ASN A 29 14.61 -7.63 -7.04
C ASN A 29 14.00 -6.37 -6.38
N PHE A 30 14.63 -5.85 -5.31
CA PHE A 30 14.22 -4.61 -4.67
C PHE A 30 14.59 -3.41 -5.54
N PHE A 31 13.59 -2.59 -5.81
CA PHE A 31 13.70 -1.28 -6.46
C PHE A 31 12.57 -0.40 -5.92
N CYS A 32 12.88 0.84 -5.57
CA CYS A 32 11.92 1.82 -5.08
C CYS A 32 12.33 3.20 -5.53
N THR A 33 11.43 3.97 -6.13
CA THR A 33 11.67 5.39 -6.42
C THR A 33 11.40 6.25 -5.19
N GLU A 34 11.81 7.52 -5.23
CA GLU A 34 11.59 8.48 -4.15
C GLU A 34 10.11 8.69 -3.83
N ASP A 35 9.27 8.83 -4.85
CA ASP A 35 7.81 8.98 -4.70
C ASP A 35 7.14 7.71 -4.11
N GLU A 36 7.78 6.55 -4.24
CA GLU A 36 7.31 5.28 -3.68
C GLU A 36 7.80 5.04 -2.25
N GLY A 37 8.80 5.80 -1.77
CA GLY A 37 9.57 5.46 -0.56
C GLY A 37 8.72 5.30 0.69
N TYR A 38 7.82 6.25 0.95
CA TYR A 38 6.91 6.20 2.10
C TYR A 38 5.98 4.98 2.06
N MET A 39 5.42 4.68 0.89
CA MET A 39 4.54 3.52 0.68
C MET A 39 5.30 2.21 0.90
N TYR A 40 6.52 2.14 0.38
CA TYR A 40 7.38 0.98 0.51
C TYR A 40 7.78 0.72 1.96
N GLU A 41 8.14 1.73 2.75
CA GLU A 41 8.56 1.55 4.16
C GLU A 41 7.44 1.01 5.04
N LYS A 42 6.19 1.42 4.79
CA LYS A 42 5.03 0.81 5.44
C LYS A 42 4.79 -0.62 4.99
N ALA A 43 4.80 -0.84 3.68
CA ALA A 43 4.59 -2.15 3.06
C ALA A 43 5.61 -3.20 3.52
N ILE A 44 6.90 -2.85 3.56
CA ILE A 44 7.96 -3.76 4.00
C ILE A 44 7.85 -4.08 5.49
N THR A 45 7.43 -3.11 6.32
CA THR A 45 7.19 -3.33 7.74
C THR A 45 6.04 -4.33 7.93
N ALA A 46 4.92 -4.13 7.24
CA ALA A 46 3.78 -5.05 7.26
C ALA A 46 4.17 -6.46 6.80
N TRP A 47 4.99 -6.59 5.75
CA TRP A 47 5.51 -7.87 5.29
C TRP A 47 6.40 -8.56 6.32
N ARG A 48 7.32 -7.83 6.95
CA ARG A 48 8.24 -8.40 7.95
C ARG A 48 7.49 -8.90 9.18
N CYS A 49 6.40 -8.25 9.57
CA CYS A 49 5.53 -8.73 10.65
C CYS A 49 4.86 -10.08 10.36
N THR A 50 4.85 -10.55 9.10
CA THR A 50 4.32 -11.89 8.77
C THR A 50 5.27 -13.01 9.15
N GLU A 51 6.57 -12.69 9.36
CA GLU A 51 7.67 -13.64 9.57
C GLU A 51 7.81 -14.70 8.47
N GLN A 52 7.17 -14.49 7.32
CA GLN A 52 7.26 -15.40 6.18
C GLN A 52 8.56 -15.17 5.39
N PRO A 53 9.13 -16.23 4.79
CA PRO A 53 10.30 -16.09 3.91
C PRO A 53 9.91 -15.35 2.63
N HIS A 54 10.86 -14.63 2.02
CA HIS A 54 10.66 -13.92 0.75
C HIS A 54 10.11 -14.88 -0.32
N PRO A 55 8.87 -14.68 -0.80
CA PRO A 55 8.25 -15.65 -1.69
C PRO A 55 8.96 -15.78 -3.03
N ARG A 56 8.91 -16.99 -3.57
CA ARG A 56 9.36 -17.32 -4.92
C ARG A 56 8.14 -17.56 -5.80
N CYS A 57 8.21 -17.14 -7.06
CA CYS A 57 7.12 -17.41 -7.99
C CYS A 57 7.09 -18.88 -8.43
N ASP A 58 5.90 -19.45 -8.59
CA ASP A 58 5.75 -20.88 -8.92
C ASP A 58 6.26 -21.23 -10.32
N GLY A 59 6.16 -20.30 -11.27
CA GLY A 59 6.57 -20.56 -12.66
C GLY A 59 8.09 -20.52 -12.90
N HIS A 60 8.87 -19.83 -12.06
CA HIS A 60 10.31 -19.65 -12.28
C HIS A 60 11.18 -19.89 -11.05
N HIS A 61 10.58 -20.09 -9.87
CA HIS A 61 11.26 -20.25 -8.58
C HIS A 61 12.22 -19.10 -8.21
N LYS A 62 11.99 -17.91 -8.79
CA LYS A 62 12.75 -16.68 -8.50
C LYS A 62 12.03 -15.84 -7.46
N LEU A 63 12.82 -15.11 -6.67
CA LEU A 63 12.30 -14.19 -5.66
C LEU A 63 11.34 -13.17 -6.31
N ALA A 64 10.14 -13.07 -5.76
CA ALA A 64 9.07 -12.22 -6.27
C ALA A 64 9.34 -10.74 -5.98
N LYS A 65 8.85 -9.86 -6.85
CA LYS A 65 8.91 -8.41 -6.64
C LYS A 65 7.78 -8.01 -5.69
N MET A 66 8.09 -7.25 -4.63
CA MET A 66 7.07 -6.61 -3.80
C MET A 66 6.57 -5.33 -4.49
N CYS A 67 5.27 -5.15 -4.47
CA CYS A 67 4.53 -4.00 -4.97
C CYS A 67 3.53 -3.53 -3.92
N VAL A 68 2.97 -2.34 -4.13
CA VAL A 68 1.98 -1.74 -3.23
C VAL A 68 0.77 -1.32 -4.05
N VAL A 69 -0.45 -1.53 -3.54
CA VAL A 69 -1.67 -1.06 -4.23
C VAL A 69 -1.71 0.46 -4.22
N LYS A 70 -1.57 1.11 -5.37
CA LYS A 70 -1.47 2.58 -5.49
C LYS A 70 -2.79 3.30 -5.77
N ASN A 71 -3.86 2.57 -6.08
CA ASN A 71 -5.15 3.20 -6.35
C ASN A 71 -5.81 3.60 -5.02
N LEU A 72 -5.85 4.91 -4.76
CA LEU A 72 -6.43 5.52 -3.56
C LEU A 72 -7.90 5.15 -3.29
N MET A 73 -8.65 4.81 -4.33
CA MET A 73 -10.05 4.40 -4.21
C MET A 73 -10.21 2.90 -4.00
N ASN A 74 -9.12 2.14 -4.13
CA ASN A 74 -9.12 0.70 -3.89
C ASN A 74 -9.11 0.45 -2.38
N VAL A 75 -9.97 -0.48 -1.97
CA VAL A 75 -10.09 -0.91 -0.58
C VAL A 75 -8.80 -1.51 0.00
N ASN A 76 -7.91 -1.99 -0.87
CA ASN A 76 -6.60 -2.53 -0.53
C ASN A 76 -5.46 -1.52 -0.75
N TYR A 77 -5.77 -0.23 -0.98
CA TYR A 77 -4.77 0.82 -1.13
C TYR A 77 -3.71 0.74 -0.02
N GLY A 78 -2.43 0.76 -0.38
CA GLY A 78 -1.32 0.64 0.55
C GLY A 78 -0.90 -0.77 0.93
N ARG A 79 -1.68 -1.79 0.59
CA ARG A 79 -1.31 -3.16 0.94
C ARG A 79 -0.15 -3.67 0.09
N PRO A 80 0.89 -4.27 0.69
CA PRO A 80 1.92 -4.99 -0.04
C PRO A 80 1.36 -6.22 -0.75
N PHE A 81 1.80 -6.47 -1.97
CA PHE A 81 1.58 -7.73 -2.67
C PHE A 81 2.83 -8.12 -3.46
N PHE A 82 3.02 -9.41 -3.71
CA PHE A 82 4.13 -9.95 -4.48
C PHE A 82 3.67 -10.41 -5.85
N VAL A 83 4.48 -10.13 -6.86
CA VAL A 83 4.30 -10.58 -8.25
C VAL A 83 5.59 -11.16 -8.82
N CYS A 84 5.47 -11.93 -9.90
CA CYS A 84 6.64 -12.39 -10.65
C CYS A 84 7.50 -11.22 -11.15
N GLY A 85 8.80 -11.20 -10.81
CA GLY A 85 9.76 -10.18 -11.26
C GLY A 85 10.38 -10.43 -12.66
N GLY A 86 9.95 -11.49 -13.37
CA GLY A 86 10.47 -11.85 -14.69
C GLY A 86 10.04 -10.87 -15.79
N LYS A 87 11.00 -10.33 -16.56
CA LYS A 87 10.76 -9.31 -17.60
C LYS A 87 10.24 -9.86 -18.94
N ALA A 88 10.70 -11.04 -19.36
CA ALA A 88 10.45 -11.54 -20.72
C ALA A 88 9.15 -12.37 -20.86
N LYS A 89 8.83 -13.21 -19.88
CA LYS A 89 7.61 -14.02 -19.80
C LYS A 89 7.18 -14.10 -18.33
N PRO A 90 6.44 -13.13 -17.78
CA PRO A 90 5.99 -13.18 -16.40
C PRO A 90 4.98 -14.32 -16.23
N CYS A 91 5.12 -15.11 -15.17
CA CYS A 91 4.10 -16.08 -14.77
C CYS A 91 3.00 -15.38 -13.95
N SER A 92 1.87 -16.05 -13.76
CA SER A 92 0.70 -15.54 -13.04
C SER A 92 0.84 -15.54 -11.51
N PHE A 93 2.05 -15.70 -10.98
CA PHE A 93 2.28 -15.67 -9.54
C PHE A 93 1.85 -14.33 -8.93
N TRP A 94 1.00 -14.41 -7.91
CA TRP A 94 0.50 -13.29 -7.15
C TRP A 94 0.19 -13.74 -5.72
N MET A 95 0.58 -12.96 -4.71
CA MET A 95 0.17 -13.18 -3.32
C MET A 95 0.16 -11.88 -2.53
N TRP A 96 -0.67 -11.79 -1.49
CA TRP A 96 -0.56 -10.71 -0.52
C TRP A 96 0.76 -10.81 0.25
N GLY A 97 1.36 -9.65 0.52
CA GLY A 97 2.59 -9.50 1.28
C GLY A 97 2.35 -9.03 2.71
N ASP A 98 1.13 -9.16 3.22
CA ASP A 98 0.76 -8.90 4.60
C ASP A 98 -0.17 -10.01 5.09
N LEU A 99 -0.31 -10.14 6.40
CA LEU A 99 -1.30 -11.04 7.01
C LEU A 99 -2.69 -10.41 7.12
N GLN A 100 -2.89 -9.18 6.64
CA GLN A 100 -4.08 -8.43 7.01
C GLN A 100 -5.24 -8.74 6.06
N PRO A 101 -6.41 -9.18 6.53
CA PRO A 101 -7.53 -8.30 6.35
C PRO A 101 -7.23 -7.09 7.23
N LEU A 102 -7.24 -5.86 6.70
CA LEU A 102 -7.51 -4.71 7.57
C LEU A 102 -8.63 -5.17 8.50
N ALA A 103 -8.43 -5.14 9.82
CA ALA A 103 -9.45 -5.54 10.79
C ALA A 103 -10.57 -4.51 10.74
N LYS A 104 -11.28 -4.50 9.62
CA LYS A 104 -12.42 -3.65 9.43
C LYS A 104 -13.50 -4.25 10.30
N PRO A 105 -14.20 -3.41 11.05
CA PRO A 105 -15.36 -3.88 11.76
C PRO A 105 -16.30 -4.55 10.74
N GLU A 106 -16.91 -5.65 11.16
CA GLU A 106 -18.03 -6.19 10.43
C GLU A 106 -19.23 -5.27 10.66
N CYS A 107 -19.94 -4.96 9.58
CA CYS A 107 -21.22 -4.28 9.73
C CYS A 107 -22.25 -5.26 10.34
N ARG A 108 -23.46 -4.78 10.64
CA ARG A 108 -24.50 -5.62 11.26
C ARG A 108 -24.97 -6.82 10.42
N HIS A 109 -24.52 -6.93 9.18
CA HIS A 109 -24.76 -8.08 8.31
C HIS A 109 -23.65 -9.15 8.38
N GLY A 110 -22.59 -8.93 9.16
CA GLY A 110 -21.38 -9.77 9.15
C GLY A 110 -20.47 -9.52 7.93
N LEU A 111 -20.72 -8.45 7.16
CA LEU A 111 -19.89 -8.10 6.00
C LEU A 111 -18.78 -7.12 6.41
N PRO A 112 -17.54 -7.27 5.90
CA PRO A 112 -16.47 -6.31 6.11
C PRO A 112 -16.86 -4.90 5.65
N CYS A 113 -16.62 -3.89 6.49
CA CYS A 113 -17.00 -2.52 6.14
C CYS A 113 -16.22 -1.93 4.94
N ALA A 114 -16.85 -1.00 4.23
CA ALA A 114 -16.19 -0.13 3.25
C ALA A 114 -15.60 1.11 3.94
N ILE A 115 -14.46 1.61 3.46
CA ILE A 115 -13.87 2.88 3.92
C ILE A 115 -14.38 4.00 3.00
N ARG A 116 -14.84 5.09 3.58
CA ARG A 116 -15.27 6.30 2.85
C ARG A 116 -14.68 7.55 3.48
N LYS A 117 -14.66 8.64 2.72
CA LYS A 117 -14.17 9.95 3.13
C LYS A 117 -15.33 10.93 3.27
N VAL A 118 -15.31 11.75 4.33
CA VAL A 118 -16.27 12.83 4.51
C VAL A 118 -16.02 13.90 3.45
N LYS A 119 -16.99 14.06 2.53
CA LYS A 119 -16.95 15.10 1.49
C LYS A 119 -17.63 16.42 1.91
N LYS A 120 -18.40 16.39 3.00
CA LYS A 120 -19.12 17.56 3.50
C LYS A 120 -18.11 18.52 4.13
N GLU A 121 -18.21 19.80 3.79
CA GLU A 121 -17.41 20.86 4.42
C GLU A 121 -17.64 20.90 5.94
N GLY A 122 -16.57 21.18 6.69
CA GLY A 122 -16.59 21.31 8.15
C GLY A 122 -15.37 20.68 8.83
N LEU A 123 -15.40 20.62 10.16
CA LEU A 123 -14.28 20.14 10.99
C LEU A 123 -13.84 18.70 10.68
N ASN A 124 -14.75 17.86 10.18
CA ASN A 124 -14.46 16.46 9.86
C ASN A 124 -14.22 16.24 8.36
N LYS A 125 -14.08 17.29 7.55
CA LYS A 125 -13.79 17.16 6.12
C LYS A 125 -12.53 16.32 5.92
N ASP A 126 -12.56 15.47 4.90
CA ASP A 126 -11.49 14.55 4.53
C ASP A 126 -11.16 13.45 5.55
N ARG A 127 -11.86 13.40 6.69
CA ARG A 127 -11.77 12.29 7.64
C ARG A 127 -12.39 11.02 7.08
N LEU A 128 -11.81 9.87 7.44
CA LEU A 128 -12.20 8.55 6.96
C LEU A 128 -13.06 7.83 7.97
N PHE A 129 -14.02 7.06 7.48
CA PHE A 129 -14.93 6.26 8.30
C PHE A 129 -15.21 4.91 7.64
N PHE A 130 -15.45 3.90 8.48
CA PHE A 130 -16.00 2.61 8.09
C PHE A 130 -17.53 2.72 7.98
N CYS A 131 -18.09 2.12 6.94
CA CYS A 131 -19.53 2.02 6.75
C CYS A 131 -19.94 0.71 6.11
N CYS A 132 -21.23 0.36 6.22
CA CYS A 132 -21.78 -0.80 5.54
C CYS A 132 -21.53 -0.71 4.01
N PRO A 133 -21.05 -1.79 3.36
CA PRO A 133 -20.75 -1.77 1.93
C PRO A 133 -21.99 -1.73 1.03
N ASN A 134 -23.14 -2.19 1.53
CA ASN A 134 -24.40 -2.20 0.80
C ASN A 134 -24.92 -0.80 0.45
N ASP A 135 -25.74 -0.74 -0.59
CA ASP A 135 -26.36 0.49 -1.09
C ASP A 135 -27.38 1.10 -0.12
N LYS A 136 -27.86 2.31 -0.43
CA LYS A 136 -28.72 3.12 0.46
C LYS A 136 -29.99 2.39 0.91
N GLU A 137 -30.52 1.50 0.08
CA GLU A 137 -31.76 0.76 0.35
C GLU A 137 -31.54 -0.46 1.25
N SER A 138 -30.34 -1.06 1.23
CA SER A 138 -29.99 -2.32 1.91
C SER A 138 -28.87 -2.16 2.96
N THR A 139 -28.52 -0.92 3.30
CA THR A 139 -27.50 -0.59 4.29
C THR A 139 -28.02 -0.76 5.71
N CYS A 140 -27.23 -1.38 6.59
CA CYS A 140 -27.53 -1.42 8.03
C CYS A 140 -27.12 -0.13 8.77
N ARG A 141 -26.65 0.87 8.01
CA ARG A 141 -26.20 2.17 8.53
C ARG A 141 -25.08 2.08 9.57
N PHE A 142 -24.30 1.00 9.54
CA PHE A 142 -23.07 0.92 10.32
C PHE A 142 -22.17 2.12 10.01
N PHE A 143 -21.59 2.71 11.07
CA PHE A 143 -20.70 3.85 11.00
C PHE A 143 -19.69 3.77 12.15
N GLU A 144 -18.42 3.92 11.83
CA GLU A 144 -17.34 4.07 12.81
C GLU A 144 -16.22 4.91 12.22
N TRP A 145 -15.55 5.74 13.01
CA TRP A 145 -14.38 6.48 12.51
C TRP A 145 -13.22 5.52 12.27
N ALA A 146 -12.52 5.68 11.15
CA ALA A 146 -11.28 4.95 10.93
C ALA A 146 -10.20 5.48 11.89
N PRO A 147 -9.31 4.62 12.42
CA PRO A 147 -8.22 5.04 13.29
C PRO A 147 -7.34 6.10 12.62
N ASP A 148 -6.73 6.96 13.43
CA ASP A 148 -5.86 8.02 12.92
C ASP A 148 -4.59 7.47 12.24
N GLU A 149 -4.17 6.24 12.56
CA GLU A 149 -3.07 5.53 11.90
C GLU A 149 -3.39 5.17 10.44
N GLU A 150 -4.66 4.89 10.14
CA GLU A 150 -5.17 4.76 8.77
C GLU A 150 -5.21 6.14 8.10
N LEU A 151 -5.55 7.22 8.82
CA LEU A 151 -5.57 8.60 8.31
C LEU A 151 -4.18 9.15 7.96
N GLY A 152 -3.14 8.80 8.72
CA GLY A 152 -1.75 9.22 8.43
C GLY A 152 -1.26 8.72 7.06
N PHE A 153 -1.85 7.64 6.56
CA PHE A 153 -1.59 7.09 5.24
C PHE A 153 -2.29 7.83 4.10
N PHE A 154 -3.46 8.45 4.34
CA PHE A 154 -4.21 9.19 3.32
C PHE A 154 -3.95 10.70 3.33
N GLN A 155 -3.43 11.27 4.42
CA GLN A 155 -3.03 12.68 4.48
C GLN A 155 -1.74 12.94 3.69
N THR A 156 -0.73 12.06 3.80
CA THR A 156 0.57 12.18 3.11
C THR A 156 0.47 12.16 1.58
N VAL A 157 -0.52 11.48 1.01
CA VAL A 157 -0.77 11.42 -0.45
C VAL A 157 -1.59 12.59 -1.00
N ASN A 158 -2.30 13.35 -0.17
CA ASN A 158 -2.98 14.56 -0.64
C ASN A 158 -2.02 15.75 -0.74
N PHE A 159 -0.97 15.81 0.10
CA PHE A 159 0.09 16.83 0.00
C PHE A 159 0.89 16.76 -1.32
N SER A 160 1.00 15.58 -1.94
CA SER A 160 1.73 15.38 -3.20
C SER A 160 0.88 15.70 -4.45
N LYS A 161 -0.37 16.14 -4.28
CA LYS A 161 -1.28 16.50 -5.40
C LYS A 161 -1.71 17.97 -5.39
N GLU A 162 -1.26 18.80 -4.45
CA GLU A 162 -1.45 20.23 -4.58
C GLU A 162 -0.55 20.78 -5.70
N PRO A 163 -1.09 21.48 -6.71
CA PRO A 163 -0.25 22.19 -7.67
C PRO A 163 0.64 23.18 -6.91
N LEU A 164 1.93 23.23 -7.27
CA LEU A 164 2.82 24.31 -6.92
C LEU A 164 2.34 25.60 -7.60
N GLU A 165 1.29 26.23 -7.11
CA GLU A 165 0.92 27.58 -7.52
C GLU A 165 0.63 28.48 -6.32
N LYS A 166 1.53 29.48 -6.23
CA LYS A 166 1.45 30.73 -5.47
C LYS A 166 1.89 30.67 -4.01
N GLN A 167 3.19 30.47 -3.83
CA GLN A 167 3.94 31.29 -2.88
C GLN A 167 4.43 32.55 -3.61
N SER A 168 3.73 33.66 -3.39
CA SER A 168 4.18 35.03 -3.59
C SER A 168 3.57 35.90 -2.51
#